data_AF-A0A6N9TNN7-F1
#
_entry.id   AF-A0A6N9TNN7-F1
#
_cell.length_a   1.000
_cell.length_b   1.000
_cell.length_c   1.000
_cell.angle_alpha   90.00
_cell.angle_beta   90.00
_cell.angle_gamma   90.00
#
_symmetry.space_group_name_H-M   'P 1'
#
loop_
_entity.id
_entity.type
_entity.pdbx_description
1 polymer ?
#
loop_
_entity_poly.entity_id
_entity_poly.type
_entity_poly.pdbx_seq_one_letter_code
_entity_poly.pdbx_strand_id
1 'polypeptide(L)' 'MRPVTVRIERLVPGGRGLARLPDGRVCFVEGVLPGERVAVRPRRAVGDWTPADLVEVHAPSPDRRPPPCPHA' A
#
# COMPACT_ATOMS: atom_id res chain seq x y z
N MET A 1 0.11 10.73 -12.31
CA MET A 1 -0.22 9.29 -12.35
C MET A 1 -1.55 9.10 -11.62
N ARG A 2 -2.49 8.34 -12.20
CA ARG A 2 -3.79 8.07 -11.57
C ARG A 2 -3.63 7.03 -10.44
N PRO A 3 -4.43 7.09 -9.37
CA PRO A 3 -4.48 6.03 -8.37
C PRO A 3 -4.90 4.70 -8.99
N VAL A 4 -4.37 3.61 -8.47
CA VAL A 4 -4.66 2.25 -8.90
C VAL A 4 -5.06 1.44 -7.67
N THR A 5 -6.14 0.68 -7.77
CA THR A 5 -6.59 -0.19 -6.69
C THR A 5 -5.77 -1.48 -6.68
N VAL A 6 -5.17 -1.79 -5.55
CA VAL A 6 -4.38 -3.01 -5.33
C VAL A 6 -4.81 -3.72 -4.05
N ARG A 7 -4.44 -5.00 -3.94
CA ARG A 7 -4.57 -5.76 -2.70
C ARG A 7 -3.20 -5.90 -2.07
N ILE A 8 -3.11 -5.59 -0.78
CA ILE A 8 -1.86 -5.79 -0.03
C ILE A 8 -1.73 -7.27 0.30
N GLU A 9 -0.64 -7.88 -0.17
CA GLU A 9 -0.40 -9.32 0.00
C GLU A 9 0.19 -9.61 1.39
N ARG A 10 1.22 -8.86 1.78
CA ARG A 10 1.93 -9.05 3.05
C ARG A 10 2.74 -7.82 3.42
N LEU A 11 3.25 -7.79 4.65
CA LEU A 11 4.28 -6.82 5.06
C LEU A 11 5.68 -7.36 4.75
N VAL A 12 6.60 -6.44 4.47
CA VAL A 12 8.03 -6.71 4.31
C VAL A 12 8.83 -5.98 5.39
N PRO A 13 10.13 -6.32 5.59
CA PRO A 13 10.98 -5.62 6.55
C PRO A 13 10.94 -4.09 6.36
N GLY A 14 10.76 -3.39 7.47
CA GLY A 14 10.52 -1.94 7.50
C GLY A 14 9.05 -1.53 7.45
N GLY A 15 8.10 -2.45 7.65
CA GLY A 15 6.67 -2.12 7.86
C GLY A 15 5.90 -1.73 6.60
N ARG A 16 6.48 -1.94 5.42
CA ARG A 16 5.85 -1.64 4.12
C ARG A 16 4.98 -2.79 3.66
N GLY A 17 3.82 -2.50 3.09
CA GLY A 17 3.00 -3.45 2.37
C GLY A 17 3.54 -3.73 0.99
N LEU A 18 3.57 -5.00 0.60
CA LEU A 18 3.84 -5.45 -0.76
C LEU A 18 2.51 -5.67 -1.48
N ALA A 19 2.40 -5.12 -2.68
CA ALA A 19 1.31 -5.40 -3.60
C ALA A 19 1.83 -5.51 -5.03
N ARG A 20 1.01 -6.03 -5.93
CA ARG A 20 1.28 -6.06 -7.37
C ARG A 20 0.35 -5.10 -8.09
N LEU A 21 0.93 -4.29 -8.95
CA LEU A 21 0.18 -3.44 -9.88
C LEU A 21 -0.46 -4.30 -10.99
N PRO A 22 -1.49 -3.79 -11.68
CA PRO A 22 -2.14 -4.49 -12.79
C PRO A 22 -1.20 -4.85 -13.95
N ASP A 23 -0.07 -4.16 -14.07
CA ASP A 23 0.98 -4.43 -15.05
C ASP A 23 2.02 -5.47 -14.57
N GLY A 24 1.80 -6.08 -13.40
CA GLY A 24 2.65 -7.12 -12.83
C GLY A 24 3.82 -6.62 -11.99
N ARG A 25 4.11 -5.31 -12.00
CA ARG A 25 5.22 -4.73 -11.21
C ARG A 25 4.93 -4.79 -9.72
N VAL A 26 5.98 -4.99 -8.93
CA VAL A 26 5.89 -4.96 -7.47
C VAL A 26 5.83 -3.50 -7.01
N CYS A 27 4.91 -3.19 -6.10
CA CYS A 27 4.89 -1.91 -5.41
C CYS A 27 4.93 -2.04 -3.90
N PHE A 28 5.63 -1.09 -3.26
CA PHE A 28 5.69 -0.97 -1.81
C PHE A 28 4.90 0.24 -1.34
N VAL A 29 4.04 0.03 -0.34
CA VAL A 29 3.08 1.01 0.17
C VAL A 29 3.25 1.13 1.68
N GLU A 30 3.24 2.35 2.21
CA GLU A 30 3.29 2.60 3.66
C GLU A 30 1.88 2.82 4.24
N GLY A 31 1.70 2.58 5.54
CA GLY A 31 0.42 2.83 6.23
C GLY A 31 -0.71 1.81 5.92
N VAL A 32 -0.32 0.62 5.45
CA VAL A 32 -1.26 -0.44 5.04
C VAL A 32 -1.02 -1.74 5.78
N LEU A 33 -2.03 -2.61 5.77
CA LEU A 33 -1.99 -3.95 6.38
C LEU A 33 -2.24 -5.05 5.35
N PRO A 34 -1.78 -6.28 5.59
CA PRO A 34 -2.09 -7.43 4.73
C PRO A 34 -3.60 -7.65 4.62
N GLY A 35 -4.05 -8.04 3.42
CA GLY A 35 -5.45 -8.31 3.13
C GLY A 35 -6.26 -7.07 2.71
N GLU A 36 -5.74 -5.86 2.92
CA GLU A 36 -6.45 -4.63 2.58
C GLU A 36 -6.59 -4.42 1.07
N ARG A 37 -7.71 -3.81 0.68
CA ARG A 37 -7.90 -3.26 -0.66
C ARG A 37 -7.76 -1.75 -0.60
N VAL A 38 -6.75 -1.22 -1.28
CA VAL A 38 -6.35 0.18 -1.18
C VAL A 38 -6.18 0.80 -2.57
N ALA A 39 -6.51 2.07 -2.72
CA ALA A 39 -6.07 2.88 -3.83
C ALA A 39 -4.67 3.43 -3.52
N VAL A 40 -3.73 3.21 -4.43
CA VAL A 40 -2.35 3.68 -4.29
C VAL A 40 -1.95 4.50 -5.50
N ARG A 41 -1.10 5.49 -5.29
CA ARG A 41 -0.50 6.27 -6.38
C ARG A 41 0.95 5.83 -6.56
N PRO A 42 1.26 5.06 -7.63
CA PRO A 42 2.63 4.65 -7.88
C PRO A 42 3.50 5.88 -8.16
N ARG A 43 4.73 5.89 -7.63
CA ARG A 43 5.76 6.92 -7.85
C ARG A 43 6.74 6.44 -8.93
N ARG A 44 7.85 7.17 -9.11
CA ARG A 44 8.92 6.78 -10.05
C ARG A 44 9.47 5.40 -9.68
N ALA A 45 9.57 4.51 -10.67
CA ALA A 45 10.13 3.18 -10.49
C ALA A 45 11.62 3.23 -10.10
N VAL A 46 12.04 2.26 -9.31
CA VAL A 46 13.41 2.05 -8.85
C VAL A 46 13.76 0.59 -9.15
N GLY A 47 14.43 0.35 -10.28
CA GLY A 47 14.66 -1.01 -10.78
C GLY A 47 13.35 -1.73 -11.08
N ASP A 48 13.18 -2.93 -10.51
CA ASP A 48 12.03 -3.81 -10.77
C ASP A 48 10.81 -3.53 -9.87
N TRP A 49 10.87 -2.50 -9.03
CA TRP A 49 9.79 -2.14 -8.13
C TRP A 49 9.47 -0.65 -8.13
N THR A 50 8.28 -0.31 -7.65
CA THR A 50 7.81 1.08 -7.56
C THR A 50 7.31 1.40 -6.16
N PRO A 51 7.81 2.45 -5.48
CA PRO A 51 7.16 2.94 -4.27
C PRO A 51 5.79 3.53 -4.63
N ALA A 52 4.80 3.42 -3.75
CA ALA A 52 3.49 4.00 -3.97
C ALA A 52 2.94 4.66 -2.70
N ASP A 53 2.26 5.79 -2.88
CA ASP A 53 1.57 6.49 -1.79
C ASP A 53 0.20 5.82 -1.56
N LEU A 54 -0.18 5.59 -0.30
CA LEU A 54 -1.56 5.27 0.04
C LEU A 54 -2.44 6.49 -0.25
N VAL A 55 -3.47 6.32 -1.07
CA VAL A 55 -4.46 7.36 -1.37
C VAL A 55 -5.71 7.14 -0.54
N GLU A 56 -6.23 5.91 -0.54
CA GLU A 56 -7.48 5.57 0.14
C GLU A 56 -7.51 4.09 0.50
N VAL A 57 -8.16 3.75 1.62
CA VAL A 57 -8.43 2.36 2.02
C VAL A 57 -9.89 2.04 1.74
N HIS A 58 -10.15 1.19 0.75
CA HIS A 58 -11.52 0.80 0.39
C HIS A 58 -12.05 -0.38 1.23
N ALA A 59 -11.17 -1.32 1.58
CA ALA A 59 -11.48 -2.43 2.48
C ALA A 59 -10.38 -2.53 3.54
N PRO A 60 -10.62 -2.00 4.75
CA PRO A 60 -9.65 -2.07 5.84
C PRO A 60 -9.53 -3.48 6.40
N SER A 61 -8.35 -3.81 6.94
CA SER A 61 -8.14 -5.06 7.67
C SER A 61 -8.89 -5.02 9.00
N PRO A 62 -9.42 -6.15 9.52
CA PRO A 62 -9.96 -6.21 10.87
C PRO A 62 -8.95 -5.81 11.95
N ASP A 63 -7.64 -5.92 11.66
CA ASP A 63 -6.57 -5.52 12.56
C ASP A 63 -6.25 -4.01 12.48
N ARG A 64 -6.87 -3.28 11.54
CA ARG A 64 -6.67 -1.83 11.39
C ARG A 64 -7.23 -1.14 12.63
N ARG A 65 -6.34 -0.48 13.37
CA ARG A 65 -6.69 0.40 14.47
C ARG A 65 -6.41 1.85 14.08
N PRO A 66 -7.25 2.79 14.54
CA PRO A 66 -6.90 4.20 14.43
C PRO A 66 -5.58 4.45 15.18
N PRO A 67 -4.71 5.35 14.68
CA PRO A 67 -3.51 5.71 15.40
C PRO A 67 -3.88 6.22 16.82
N PRO A 68 -3.12 5.83 17.86
CA PRO A 68 -3.45 6.18 19.25
C PRO A 68 -3.33 7.68 19.53
N CYS A 69 -2.59 8.41 18.68
CA CYS A 69 -2.37 9.84 18.82
C CYS A 69 -3.01 10.60 17.63
N PRO A 70 -3.69 11.73 17.88
CA PRO A 70 -4.34 12.53 16.84
C PRO A 70 -3.38 13.33 15.93
N HIS A 71 -2.06 13.25 16.15
CA HIS A 71 -1.04 14.02 15.42
C HIS A 71 -0.04 13.15 14.63
N ALA A 72 -0.45 11.93 14.25
CA ALA A 72 0.40 11.04 13.46
C ALA A 72 0.70 11.59 12.05
#